data_AF-A0A318S6N9-F1
#
_entry.id   AF-A0A318S6N9-F1
#
_cell.length_a   1.000
_cell.length_b   1.000
_cell.length_c   1.000
_cell.angle_alpha   90.00
_cell.angle_beta   90.00
_cell.angle_gamma   90.00
#
_symmetry.space_group_name_H-M   'P 1'
#
loop_
_entity.id
_entity.type
_entity.pdbx_description
1 polymer ?
#
loop_
_entity_poly.entity_id
_entity_poly.type
_entity_poly.pdbx_seq_one_letter_code
_entity_poly.pdbx_strand_id
1 'polypeptide(L)'
;MRETLTASLSALRSRLLHRRALEALEGAAPPAVLARHAQLAGRPDAARPWLRRIARDALRLGRGDTAIQALRDALDLGAHGLERLELLVLIAEAYEIHVDPASASQAVDDAVTAAQTGGEPSLLLRALIM
;
A
#
# COMPACT_ATOMS: atom_id res chain seq x y z
N MET A 1 7.28 -23.37 -27.57
CA MET A 1 7.89 -23.93 -26.33
C MET A 1 9.26 -23.33 -25.99
N ARG A 2 10.16 -23.11 -26.97
CA ARG A 2 11.49 -22.49 -26.71
C ARG A 2 11.40 -20.99 -26.38
N GLU A 3 10.52 -20.24 -27.06
CA GLU A 3 10.29 -18.81 -26.81
C GLU A 3 9.68 -18.52 -25.44
N THR A 4 8.77 -19.38 -24.96
CA THR A 4 8.15 -19.25 -23.63
C THR A 4 9.15 -19.48 -22.50
N LEU A 5 10.13 -20.37 -22.70
CA LEU A 5 11.22 -20.58 -21.74
C LEU A 5 12.16 -19.38 -21.66
N THR A 6 12.55 -18.80 -22.80
CA THR A 6 13.39 -17.60 -22.85
C THR A 6 12.72 -16.41 -22.16
N ALA A 7 11.43 -16.18 -22.43
CA ALA A 7 10.66 -15.14 -21.77
C ALA A 7 10.58 -15.35 -20.25
N SER A 8 10.37 -16.58 -19.80
CA SER A 8 10.30 -16.93 -18.39
C SER A 8 11.64 -16.71 -17.67
N LEU A 9 12.75 -17.10 -18.30
CA LEU A 9 14.10 -16.86 -17.76
C LEU A 9 14.44 -15.37 -17.72
N SER A 10 14.02 -14.61 -18.73
CA SER A 10 14.18 -13.15 -18.76
C SER A 10 13.42 -12.48 -17.60
N ALA A 11 12.16 -12.88 -17.39
CA ALA A 11 11.34 -12.38 -16.28
C ALA A 11 11.94 -12.72 -14.91
N LEU A 12 12.42 -13.96 -14.73
CA LEU A 12 13.05 -14.39 -13.49
C LEU A 12 14.36 -13.63 -13.22
N ARG A 13 15.18 -13.43 -14.26
CA ARG A 13 16.39 -12.61 -14.18
C ARG A 13 16.06 -11.17 -13.79
N SER A 14 15.04 -10.58 -14.40
CA SER A 14 14.59 -9.22 -14.09
C SER A 14 14.18 -9.09 -12.62
N ARG A 15 13.34 -10.02 -12.11
CA ARG A 15 12.96 -10.06 -10.69
C ARG A 15 14.16 -10.17 -9.76
N LEU A 16 15.14 -11.02 -10.11
CA LEU A 16 16.36 -11.19 -9.32
C LEU A 16 17.21 -9.92 -9.28
N LEU A 17 17.31 -9.18 -10.39
CA LEU A 17 18.00 -7.89 -10.43
C LEU A 17 17.29 -6.85 -9.55
N HIS A 18 15.96 -6.76 -9.60
CA HIS A 18 15.21 -5.86 -8.74
C HIS A 18 15.29 -6.23 -7.27
N ARG A 19 15.35 -7.53 -6.94
CA ARG A 19 15.60 -7.98 -5.57
C ARG A 19 16.98 -7.53 -5.08
N ARG A 20 18.04 -7.74 -5.86
CA ARG A 20 19.40 -7.28 -5.50
C ARG A 20 19.49 -5.77 -5.38
N ALA A 21 18.81 -5.04 -6.26
CA ALA A 21 18.75 -3.58 -6.18
C ALA A 21 18.05 -3.13 -4.90
N LEU A 22 16.95 -3.77 -4.52
CA LEU A 22 16.27 -3.48 -3.25
C LEU A 22 17.20 -3.67 -2.06
N GLU A 23 17.89 -4.80 -1.98
CA GLU A 23 18.85 -5.13 -0.91
C GLU A 23 20.02 -4.13 -0.86
N ALA A 24 20.50 -3.67 -2.02
CA ALA A 24 21.62 -2.72 -2.09
C ALA A 24 21.24 -1.26 -1.81
N LEU A 25 19.99 -0.89 -2.07
CA LEU A 25 19.49 0.48 -1.93
C LEU A 25 18.80 0.74 -0.58
N GLU A 26 18.56 -0.30 0.20
CA GLU A 26 17.87 -0.22 1.49
C GLU A 26 18.59 0.78 2.42
N GLY A 27 17.85 1.76 2.93
CA GLY A 27 18.37 2.82 3.79
C GLY A 27 18.98 4.03 3.07
N ALA A 28 19.28 3.94 1.76
CA ALA A 28 19.87 5.04 1.00
C ALA A 28 18.91 5.65 -0.04
N ALA A 29 17.99 4.85 -0.60
CA ALA A 29 17.08 5.31 -1.63
C ALA A 29 15.76 5.88 -1.07
N PRO A 30 15.08 6.76 -1.83
CA PRO A 30 13.74 7.22 -1.48
C PRO A 30 12.73 6.06 -1.38
N PRO A 31 11.72 6.15 -0.49
CA PRO A 31 10.70 5.12 -0.32
C PRO A 31 9.99 4.68 -1.61
N ALA A 32 9.72 5.61 -2.54
CA ALA A 32 9.11 5.30 -3.83
C ALA A 32 9.97 4.38 -4.71
N VAL A 33 11.29 4.55 -4.66
CA VAL A 33 12.25 3.70 -5.40
C VAL A 33 12.27 2.30 -4.80
N LEU A 34 12.29 2.20 -3.47
CA LEU A 34 12.27 0.93 -2.75
C LEU A 34 10.95 0.17 -2.98
N ALA A 35 9.80 0.85 -2.89
CA ALA A 35 8.50 0.26 -3.18
C ALA A 35 8.43 -0.33 -4.59
N ARG A 36 8.88 0.44 -5.60
CA ARG A 36 8.91 0.01 -7.00
C ARG A 36 9.80 -1.22 -7.19
N HIS A 37 11.00 -1.23 -6.61
CA HIS A 37 11.89 -2.39 -6.72
C HIS A 37 11.31 -3.63 -6.04
N ALA A 38 10.65 -3.47 -4.89
CA ALA A 38 9.97 -4.56 -4.22
C ALA A 38 8.80 -5.14 -5.04
N GLN A 39 7.97 -4.28 -5.65
CA GLN A 39 6.90 -4.70 -6.54
C GLN A 39 7.43 -5.46 -7.77
N LEU A 40 8.42 -4.88 -8.46
CA LEU A 40 9.02 -5.51 -9.65
C LEU A 40 9.79 -6.80 -9.32
N ALA A 41 10.27 -6.95 -8.09
CA ALA A 41 10.86 -8.19 -7.59
C ALA A 41 9.81 -9.26 -7.24
N GLY A 42 8.51 -8.94 -7.29
CA GLY A 42 7.43 -9.84 -6.88
C GLY A 42 7.39 -10.07 -5.36
N ARG A 43 7.76 -9.06 -4.56
CA ARG A 43 7.79 -9.11 -3.10
C ARG A 43 6.77 -8.12 -2.52
N PRO A 44 5.45 -8.42 -2.58
CA PRO A 44 4.40 -7.52 -2.11
C PRO A 44 4.60 -7.13 -0.63
N ASP A 45 4.96 -8.08 0.23
CA ASP A 45 5.20 -7.85 1.65
C ASP A 45 6.34 -6.87 1.92
N ALA A 46 7.35 -6.84 1.04
CA ALA A 46 8.45 -5.89 1.16
C ALA A 46 8.09 -4.50 0.61
N ALA A 47 7.09 -4.40 -0.29
CA ALA A 47 6.66 -3.12 -0.87
C ALA A 47 5.70 -2.36 0.05
N ARG A 48 4.77 -3.06 0.73
CA ARG A 48 3.73 -2.43 1.57
C ARG A 48 4.27 -1.46 2.63
N PRO A 49 5.34 -1.77 3.39
CA PRO A 49 5.89 -0.84 4.38
C PRO A 49 6.39 0.48 3.77
N TRP A 50 6.97 0.43 2.57
CA TRP A 50 7.43 1.62 1.86
C TRP A 50 6.26 2.45 1.33
N LEU A 51 5.21 1.82 0.80
CA LEU A 51 3.98 2.49 0.39
C LEU A 51 3.30 3.21 1.56
N ARG A 52 3.22 2.56 2.73
CA ARG A 52 2.73 3.18 3.97
C ARG A 52 3.58 4.37 4.41
N ARG A 53 4.88 4.36 4.15
CA ARG A 53 5.76 5.50 4.44
C ARG A 53 5.51 6.66 3.46
N ILE A 54 5.39 6.36 2.16
CA ILE A 54 5.04 7.36 1.13
C ILE A 54 3.72 8.04 1.48
N ALA A 55 2.69 7.26 1.86
CA ALA A 55 1.40 7.79 2.24
C ALA A 55 1.49 8.76 3.43
N ARG A 56 2.19 8.37 4.50
CA ARG A 56 2.40 9.24 5.67
C ARG A 56 3.15 10.52 5.33
N ASP A 57 4.20 10.44 4.52
CA ASP A 57 4.94 11.61 4.07
C ASP A 57 4.06 12.52 3.21
N ALA A 58 3.21 11.95 2.34
CA ALA A 58 2.26 12.68 1.52
C ALA A 58 1.18 13.39 2.36
N LEU A 59 0.58 12.69 3.34
CA LEU A 59 -0.39 13.27 4.28
C LEU A 59 0.20 14.46 5.03
N ARG A 60 1.42 14.31 5.57
CA ARG A 60 2.12 15.40 6.27
C ARG A 60 2.36 16.64 5.39
N LEU A 61 2.49 16.44 4.08
CA LEU A 61 2.70 17.50 3.10
C LEU A 61 1.38 18.00 2.47
N GLY A 62 0.22 17.53 2.93
CA GLY A 62 -1.09 17.90 2.36
C GLY A 62 -1.34 17.34 0.96
N ARG A 63 -0.59 16.30 0.54
CA ARG A 63 -0.70 15.68 -0.79
C ARG A 63 -1.66 14.49 -0.74
N GLY A 64 -2.95 14.78 -0.56
CA GLY A 64 -4.03 13.78 -0.42
C GLY A 64 -4.00 12.71 -1.53
N ASP A 65 -3.97 13.11 -2.81
CA ASP A 65 -3.94 12.16 -3.94
C ASP A 65 -2.79 11.16 -3.86
N THR A 66 -1.59 11.64 -3.54
CA THR A 66 -0.41 10.79 -3.45
C THR A 66 -0.54 9.81 -2.28
N ALA A 67 -1.15 10.24 -1.17
CA ALA A 67 -1.41 9.36 -0.05
C ALA A 67 -2.44 8.28 -0.42
N ILE A 68 -3.57 8.68 -1.01
CA ILE A 68 -4.63 7.77 -1.44
C ILE A 68 -4.07 6.72 -2.40
N GLN A 69 -3.31 7.14 -3.42
CA GLN A 69 -2.74 6.21 -4.39
C GLN A 69 -1.79 5.22 -3.72
N ALA A 70 -0.89 5.68 -2.84
CA ALA A 70 0.05 4.80 -2.17
C ALA A 70 -0.65 3.79 -1.22
N LEU A 71 -1.73 4.20 -0.55
CA LEU A 71 -2.51 3.32 0.31
C LEU A 71 -3.31 2.28 -0.49
N ARG A 72 -3.88 2.69 -1.64
CA ARG A 72 -4.54 1.77 -2.58
C ARG A 72 -3.57 0.75 -3.17
N ASP A 73 -2.40 1.20 -3.60
CA ASP A 73 -1.35 0.30 -4.06
C ASP A 73 -0.97 -0.74 -2.98
N ALA A 74 -0.97 -0.34 -1.71
CA ALA A 74 -0.70 -1.27 -0.60
C ALA A 74 -1.83 -2.29 -0.39
N LEU A 75 -3.10 -1.87 -0.57
CA LEU A 75 -4.26 -2.77 -0.54
C LEU A 75 -4.22 -3.77 -1.70
N ASP A 76 -3.90 -3.33 -2.91
CA ASP A 76 -3.82 -4.16 -4.11
C ASP A 76 -2.70 -5.21 -4.03
N LEU A 77 -1.67 -4.94 -3.21
CA LEU A 77 -0.61 -5.90 -2.88
C LEU A 77 -1.01 -6.92 -1.79
N GLY A 78 -2.29 -7.03 -1.48
CA GLY A 78 -2.84 -8.09 -0.64
C GLY A 78 -2.76 -7.81 0.86
N ALA A 79 -2.81 -6.55 1.29
CA ALA A 79 -2.99 -6.23 2.70
C ALA A 79 -4.27 -6.88 3.24
N HIS A 80 -4.17 -7.54 4.39
CA HIS A 80 -5.26 -8.31 5.00
C HIS A 80 -5.31 -8.11 6.52
N GLY A 81 -6.43 -8.52 7.15
CA GLY A 81 -6.64 -8.40 8.59
C GLY A 81 -6.48 -6.96 9.09
N LEU A 82 -5.72 -6.81 10.18
CA LEU A 82 -5.44 -5.51 10.81
C LEU A 82 -4.83 -4.49 9.84
N GLU A 83 -3.87 -4.92 9.00
CA GLU A 83 -3.19 -4.03 8.05
C GLU A 83 -4.18 -3.43 7.05
N ARG A 84 -5.12 -4.24 6.53
CA ARG A 84 -6.16 -3.76 5.61
C ARG A 84 -7.02 -2.67 6.25
N LEU A 85 -7.45 -2.89 7.48
CA LEU A 85 -8.28 -1.94 8.20
C LEU A 85 -7.55 -0.61 8.40
N GLU A 86 -6.31 -0.67 8.90
CA GLU A 86 -5.48 0.52 9.09
C GLU A 86 -5.31 1.33 7.80
N LEU A 87 -5.13 0.66 6.66
CA LEU A 87 -5.03 1.32 5.36
C LEU A 87 -6.34 2.01 4.96
N LEU A 88 -7.50 1.37 5.19
CA LEU A 88 -8.81 1.95 4.86
C LEU A 88 -9.12 3.21 5.70
N VAL A 89 -8.80 3.17 7.00
CA VAL A 89 -8.89 4.35 7.88
C VAL A 89 -8.02 5.49 7.37
N LEU A 90 -6.76 5.21 7.02
CA LEU A 90 -5.86 6.22 6.45
C LEU A 90 -6.34 6.76 5.10
N ILE A 91 -7.05 5.96 4.29
CA ILE A 91 -7.62 6.41 3.02
C ILE A 91 -8.77 7.40 3.28
N ALA A 92 -9.65 7.10 4.25
CA ALA A 92 -10.72 8.01 4.64
C ALA A 92 -10.16 9.36 5.15
N GLU A 93 -9.16 9.33 6.04
CA GLU A 93 -8.45 10.53 6.51
C GLU A 93 -7.84 11.32 5.33
N ALA A 94 -7.28 10.62 4.33
CA ALA A 94 -6.72 11.27 3.14
C ALA A 94 -7.78 11.94 2.25
N TYR A 95 -8.98 11.37 2.16
CA TYR A 95 -10.11 11.94 1.42
C TYR A 95 -10.71 13.18 2.08
N GLU A 96 -10.73 13.23 3.41
CA GLU A 96 -11.13 14.44 4.15
C GLU A 96 -10.20 15.61 3.86
N ILE A 97 -8.88 15.37 3.84
CA ILE A 97 -7.87 16.38 3.47
C ILE A 97 -8.07 16.86 2.04
N HIS A 98 -8.56 15.99 1.16
CA HIS A 98 -8.83 16.30 -0.26
C HIS A 98 -10.24 16.84 -0.54
N VAL A 99 -11.05 17.03 0.51
CA VAL A 99 -12.42 17.57 0.40
C VAL A 99 -13.30 16.73 -0.53
N ASP A 100 -13.15 15.40 -0.50
CA ASP A 100 -14.05 14.45 -1.16
C ASP A 100 -14.81 13.61 -0.11
N PRO A 101 -15.91 14.17 0.45
CA PRO A 101 -16.63 13.55 1.56
C PRO A 101 -17.34 12.25 1.15
N ALA A 102 -17.71 12.10 -0.12
CA ALA A 102 -18.35 10.88 -0.60
C ALA A 102 -17.36 9.71 -0.57
N SER A 103 -16.15 9.93 -1.07
CA SER A 103 -15.09 8.93 -1.02
C SER A 103 -14.59 8.66 0.41
N ALA A 104 -14.57 9.68 1.28
CA ALA A 104 -14.27 9.50 2.70
C ALA A 104 -15.28 8.56 3.37
N SER A 105 -16.58 8.83 3.20
CA SER A 105 -17.67 8.00 3.75
C SER A 105 -17.56 6.55 3.27
N GLN A 106 -17.32 6.33 1.98
CA GLN A 106 -17.18 4.96 1.44
C GLN A 106 -15.99 4.23 2.07
N ALA A 107 -14.85 4.91 2.25
CA ALA A 107 -13.68 4.32 2.87
C ALA A 107 -13.89 3.97 4.36
N VAL A 108 -14.70 4.77 5.08
CA VAL A 108 -15.14 4.46 6.45
C VAL A 108 -16.03 3.22 6.47
N ASP A 109 -17.02 3.13 5.59
CA ASP A 109 -17.91 1.96 5.49
C ASP A 109 -17.13 0.68 5.20
N ASP A 110 -16.14 0.75 4.31
CA ASP A 110 -15.24 -0.35 4.00
C ASP A 110 -14.41 -0.74 5.24
N ALA A 111 -13.91 0.23 6.02
CA ALA A 111 -13.16 -0.01 7.24
C ALA A 111 -14.01 -0.66 8.33
N VAL A 112 -15.24 -0.18 8.53
CA VAL A 112 -16.22 -0.75 9.49
C VAL A 112 -16.54 -2.20 9.13
N THR A 113 -16.80 -2.47 7.85
CA THR A 113 -17.07 -3.82 7.36
C THR A 113 -15.87 -4.75 7.59
N ALA A 114 -14.65 -4.27 7.34
CA ALA A 114 -13.43 -5.01 7.62
C ALA A 114 -13.21 -5.26 9.13
N ALA A 115 -13.56 -4.29 9.99
CA ALA A 115 -13.45 -4.42 11.45
C ALA A 115 -14.41 -5.47 12.01
N GLN A 116 -15.66 -5.46 11.55
CA GLN A 116 -16.70 -6.40 11.97
C GLN A 116 -16.35 -7.85 11.58
N THR A 117 -15.81 -8.04 10.38
CA THR A 117 -15.38 -9.36 9.89
C THR A 117 -14.10 -9.85 10.56
N GLY A 118 -13.19 -8.93 10.92
CA GLY A 118 -11.92 -9.25 11.57
C GLY A 118 -11.97 -9.41 13.10
N GLY A 119 -13.01 -8.90 13.76
CA GLY A 119 -13.15 -8.99 15.22
C GLY A 119 -12.27 -8.00 16.00
N GLU A 120 -11.96 -6.82 15.44
CA GLU A 120 -11.03 -5.83 16.01
C GLU A 120 -11.77 -4.57 16.54
N PRO A 121 -12.25 -4.57 17.80
CA PRO A 121 -13.16 -3.55 18.32
C PRO A 121 -12.51 -2.16 18.53
N SER A 122 -11.20 -2.08 18.78
CA SER A 122 -10.49 -0.81 18.94
C SER A 122 -10.43 0.00 17.65
N LEU A 123 -10.32 -0.69 16.53
CA LEU A 123 -10.27 -0.12 15.20
C LEU A 123 -11.66 0.15 14.63
N LEU A 124 -12.66 -0.67 14.99
CA LEU A 124 -14.07 -0.34 14.78
C LEU A 124 -14.43 0.99 15.45
N LEU A 125 -14.02 1.19 16.72
CA LEU A 125 -14.27 2.44 17.43
C LEU A 125 -13.65 3.62 16.69
N ARG A 126 -12.41 3.48 16.20
CA ARG A 126 -11.74 4.53 15.45
C ARG A 126 -12.44 4.86 14.13
N ALA A 127 -12.90 3.86 13.39
CA ALA A 127 -13.66 4.07 12.16
C ALA A 127 -15.03 4.75 12.41
N LEU A 128 -15.66 4.49 13.56
CA LEU A 128 -16.97 5.05 13.92
C LEU A 128 -16.93 6.48 14.46
N ILE A 129 -15.77 6.99 14.87
CA ILE A 129 -15.60 8.35 15.42
C ILE A 129 -15.00 9.34 14.42
N MET A 130 -14.71 8.89 13.20
CA MET A 130 -14.40 9.73 12.04
C MET A 130 -15.71 10.24 11.43
#